data_AF-A0A7C4MG74-F1
#
_entry.id   AF-A0A7C4MG74-F1
#
_cell.length_a   1.000
_cell.length_b   1.000
_cell.length_c   1.000
_cell.angle_alpha   90.00
_cell.angle_beta   90.00
_cell.angle_gamma   90.00
#
_symmetry.space_group_name_H-M   'P 1'
#
loop_
_entity.id
_entity.type
_entity.pdbx_description
1 polymer ?
#
loop_
_entity_poly.entity_id
_entity_poly.type
_entity_poly.pdbx_seq_one_letter_code
_entity_poly.pdbx_strand_id
1 'polypeptide(L)'
;MRLVKVEIANYRQYVDAQFNFENNKNSELHVIVGKMGSGKTTFLEAVNWALFGEEFFSTKRHYGPANINIETSFNSGRNSNSVPDIGILSKVCLQNDGQYRTHVKLAFAGEKEQLKVNRNAKFIVSNGKISPAIEAVPLSVFFE
;
A
#
# COMPACT_ATOMS: atom_id res chain seq x y z
N MET A 1 -0.48 19.64 10.80
CA MET A 1 0.24 18.44 10.31
C MET A 1 0.13 18.37 8.80
N ARG A 2 1.27 18.36 8.08
CA ARG A 2 1.34 18.34 6.61
C ARG A 2 2.11 17.12 6.14
N LEU A 3 1.62 16.40 5.13
CA LEU A 3 2.35 15.30 4.49
C LEU A 3 3.58 15.85 3.76
N VAL A 4 4.77 15.36 4.11
CA VAL A 4 6.06 15.79 3.51
C VAL A 4 6.74 14.69 2.71
N LYS A 5 6.45 13.42 3.03
CA LYS A 5 7.07 12.28 2.34
C LYS A 5 6.17 11.06 2.33
N VAL A 6 6.19 10.33 1.23
CA VAL A 6 5.59 8.99 1.09
C VAL A 6 6.63 8.06 0.48
N GLU A 7 6.92 6.95 1.15
CA GLU A 7 7.74 5.84 0.65
C GLU A 7 6.85 4.61 0.49
N ILE A 8 6.94 3.94 -0.66
CA ILE A 8 6.12 2.77 -1.00
C ILE A 8 7.04 1.71 -1.58
N ALA A 9 7.00 0.50 -1.00
CA ALA A 9 7.72 -0.65 -1.55
C ALA A 9 6.83 -1.89 -1.62
N ASN A 10 6.97 -2.63 -2.71
CA ASN A 10 6.23 -3.85 -3.03
C ASN A 10 4.71 -3.70 -2.84
N TYR A 11 4.14 -2.60 -3.30
CA TYR A 11 2.70 -2.31 -3.23
C TYR A 11 2.15 -2.18 -4.65
N ARG A 12 1.44 -3.22 -5.12
CA ARG A 12 1.01 -3.33 -6.53
C ARG A 12 2.17 -3.05 -7.50
N GLN A 13 1.98 -2.10 -8.40
CA GLN A 13 2.96 -1.69 -9.40
C GLN A 13 4.13 -0.86 -8.85
N TYR A 14 4.11 -0.47 -7.57
CA TYR A 14 5.26 0.20 -6.94
C TYR A 14 6.20 -0.85 -6.34
N VAL A 15 7.34 -1.06 -6.99
CA VAL A 15 8.43 -1.90 -6.48
C VAL A 15 9.21 -1.15 -5.39
N ASP A 16 9.66 0.07 -5.73
CA ASP A 16 10.31 1.00 -4.83
C ASP A 16 10.00 2.42 -5.35
N ALA A 17 9.28 3.22 -4.56
CA ALA A 17 8.84 4.55 -4.95
C ALA A 17 8.89 5.53 -3.78
N GLN A 18 9.29 6.76 -4.08
CA GLN A 18 9.37 7.86 -3.13
C GLN A 18 8.74 9.12 -3.71
N PHE A 19 7.90 9.78 -2.91
CA PHE A 19 7.27 11.06 -3.23
C PHE A 19 7.62 12.06 -2.13
N ASN A 20 8.27 13.16 -2.49
CA ASN A 20 8.59 14.26 -1.59
C ASN A 20 7.65 15.44 -1.89
N PHE A 21 7.01 15.98 -0.85
CA PHE A 21 6.11 17.12 -0.96
C PHE A 21 6.84 18.36 -0.44
N GLU A 22 7.40 19.13 -1.37
CA GLU A 22 8.14 20.33 -1.03
C GLU A 22 7.24 21.37 -0.35
N ASN A 23 7.78 22.02 0.68
CA ASN A 23 7.15 23.18 1.28
C ASN A 23 7.60 24.44 0.55
N ASN A 24 6.91 24.76 -0.55
CA ASN A 24 7.09 26.04 -1.20
C ASN A 24 6.07 27.04 -0.65
N LYS A 25 6.53 28.17 -0.11
CA LYS A 25 5.67 29.19 0.54
C LYS A 25 4.57 29.75 -0.39
N ASN A 26 4.73 29.58 -1.70
CA ASN A 26 3.82 30.09 -2.72
C ASN A 26 2.86 29.03 -3.30
N SER A 27 2.97 27.75 -2.92
CA SER A 27 2.11 26.69 -3.46
C SER A 27 1.97 25.52 -2.49
N GLU A 28 0.77 25.33 -1.97
CA GLU A 28 0.40 24.16 -1.17
C GLU A 28 -0.31 23.06 -1.99
N LEU A 29 -0.60 23.33 -3.27
CA LEU A 29 -1.25 22.38 -4.16
C LEU A 29 -0.21 21.51 -4.88
N HIS A 30 -0.30 20.21 -4.66
CA HIS A 30 0.52 19.20 -5.34
C HIS A 30 -0.35 18.42 -6.33
N VAL A 31 0.15 18.23 -7.55
CA VAL A 31 -0.56 17.50 -8.60
C VAL A 31 0.26 16.29 -9.03
N ILE A 32 -0.34 15.10 -8.94
CA ILE A 32 0.27 13.86 -9.43
C ILE A 32 -0.26 13.56 -10.83
N VAL A 33 0.59 13.74 -11.83
CA VAL A 33 0.27 13.52 -13.24
C VAL A 33 0.93 12.23 -13.74
N GLY A 34 0.22 11.47 -14.56
CA GLY A 34 0.76 10.28 -15.20
C GLY A 34 -0.25 9.66 -16.16
N LYS A 35 0.21 8.78 -17.05
CA LYS A 35 -0.64 8.07 -18.02
C LYS A 35 -1.66 7.17 -17.31
N MET A 36 -2.71 6.74 -18.01
CA MET A 36 -3.61 5.71 -17.47
C MET A 36 -2.80 4.45 -17.13
N GLY A 37 -3.09 3.82 -15.99
CA GLY A 37 -2.31 2.68 -15.50
C GLY A 37 -0.95 3.04 -14.86
N SER A 38 -0.56 4.32 -14.79
CA SER A 38 0.72 4.74 -14.17
C SER A 38 0.75 4.63 -12.64
N GLY A 39 -0.35 4.25 -12.00
CA GLY A 39 -0.37 4.02 -10.55
C GLY A 39 -0.89 5.19 -9.71
N LYS A 40 -1.53 6.19 -10.30
CA LYS A 40 -2.13 7.32 -9.55
C LYS A 40 -3.13 6.84 -8.49
N THR A 41 -4.09 6.00 -8.87
CA THR A 41 -5.04 5.40 -7.92
C THR A 41 -4.32 4.48 -6.93
N THR A 42 -3.31 3.73 -7.38
CA THR A 42 -2.49 2.90 -6.51
C THR A 42 -1.76 3.71 -5.43
N PHE A 43 -1.29 4.92 -5.76
CA PHE A 43 -0.64 5.80 -4.79
C PHE A 43 -1.62 6.19 -3.69
N LEU A 44 -2.84 6.61 -4.08
CA LEU A 44 -3.89 6.96 -3.13
C LEU A 44 -4.26 5.75 -2.23
N GLU A 45 -4.35 4.56 -2.81
CA GLU A 45 -4.61 3.33 -2.05
C GLU A 45 -3.49 2.96 -1.09
N ALA A 46 -2.22 3.15 -1.48
CA ALA A 46 -1.09 2.93 -0.59
C ALA A 46 -1.16 3.85 0.64
N VAL A 47 -1.52 5.12 0.45
CA VAL A 47 -1.71 6.09 1.54
C VAL A 47 -2.91 5.68 2.42
N ASN A 48 -4.04 5.33 1.82
CA ASN A 48 -5.22 4.86 2.56
C ASN A 48 -4.91 3.63 3.39
N TRP A 49 -4.25 2.64 2.78
CA TRP A 49 -3.85 1.42 3.46
C TRP A 49 -2.91 1.74 4.61
N ALA A 50 -1.92 2.61 4.42
CA ALA A 50 -1.00 3.01 5.49
C ALA A 50 -1.72 3.61 6.70
N LEU A 51 -2.68 4.51 6.47
CA LEU A 51 -3.43 5.19 7.53
C LEU A 51 -4.47 4.27 8.18
N PHE A 52 -5.32 3.64 7.38
CA PHE A 52 -6.55 2.99 7.84
C PHE A 52 -6.46 1.46 7.83
N GLY A 53 -5.56 0.89 7.02
CA GLY A 53 -5.39 -0.56 6.90
C GLY A 53 -6.25 -1.23 5.85
N GLU A 54 -6.98 -0.43 5.08
CA GLU A 54 -7.88 -0.88 4.05
C GLU A 54 -7.68 -0.06 2.77
N GLU A 55 -8.06 -0.66 1.65
CA GLU A 55 -8.16 0.00 0.35
C GLU A 55 -9.61 0.39 0.10
N PHE A 56 -9.87 1.60 -0.40
CA PHE A 56 -11.24 2.11 -0.54
C PHE A 56 -11.81 1.96 -1.95
N PHE A 57 -10.96 1.90 -2.97
CA PHE A 57 -11.34 1.91 -4.39
C PHE A 57 -11.08 0.56 -5.09
N SER A 58 -10.37 -0.35 -4.44
CA SER A 58 -9.93 -1.61 -5.05
C SER A 58 -10.99 -2.70 -5.13
N THR A 59 -12.14 -2.53 -4.48
CA THR A 59 -13.16 -3.57 -4.26
C THR A 59 -13.76 -4.22 -5.52
N LYS A 60 -13.46 -3.74 -6.75
CA LYS A 60 -13.99 -4.33 -8.00
C LYS A 60 -13.06 -4.31 -9.21
N ARG A 61 -11.75 -4.12 -9.02
CA ARG A 61 -10.83 -3.95 -10.15
C ARG A 61 -9.96 -5.20 -10.33
N HIS A 62 -10.51 -6.22 -11.00
CA HIS A 62 -9.75 -7.34 -11.57
C HIS A 62 -8.75 -6.77 -12.59
N TYR A 63 -7.53 -6.50 -12.16
CA TYR A 63 -6.41 -6.22 -13.05
C TYR A 63 -5.26 -7.16 -12.71
N GLY A 64 -5.44 -8.44 -13.04
CA GLY A 64 -4.35 -9.38 -13.27
C GLY A 64 -4.25 -9.69 -14.77
N PRO A 65 -3.10 -10.21 -15.26
CA PRO A 65 -3.06 -10.82 -16.58
C PRO A 65 -4.10 -11.96 -16.61
N ALA A 66 -4.82 -12.09 -17.72
CA ALA A 66 -5.70 -13.23 -17.93
C ALA A 66 -4.89 -14.51 -17.67
N ASN A 67 -5.45 -15.42 -16.86
CA ASN A 67 -4.93 -16.75 -16.49
C ASN A 67 -4.19 -16.87 -15.15
N ILE A 68 -4.72 -16.28 -14.07
CA ILE A 68 -4.57 -16.88 -12.74
C ILE A 68 -5.96 -17.24 -12.25
N ASN A 69 -6.27 -18.53 -12.20
CA ASN A 69 -7.48 -19.07 -11.57
C ASN A 69 -7.45 -18.72 -10.08
N ILE A 70 -7.96 -17.54 -9.75
CA ILE A 70 -8.29 -17.17 -8.38
C ILE A 70 -9.71 -17.70 -8.18
N GLU A 71 -9.83 -18.89 -7.61
CA GLU A 71 -11.05 -19.31 -6.93
C GLU A 71 -11.23 -18.39 -5.71
N THR A 72 -11.78 -17.21 -5.96
CA THR A 72 -12.12 -16.22 -4.93
C THR A 72 -13.43 -16.64 -4.27
N SER A 73 -13.39 -17.67 -3.44
CA SER A 73 -14.41 -17.95 -2.43
C SER A 73 -14.02 -17.25 -1.12
N PHE A 74 -13.91 -15.91 -1.17
CA PHE A 74 -13.92 -15.11 0.06
C PHE A 74 -15.36 -14.68 0.35
N ASN A 75 -16.02 -15.49 1.18
CA ASN A 75 -17.28 -15.14 1.80
C ASN A 75 -17.16 -13.76 2.44
N SER A 76 -18.06 -12.87 2.03
CA SER A 76 -18.37 -11.60 2.69
C SER A 76 -18.82 -11.87 4.13
N GLY A 77 -17.86 -12.01 5.03
CA GLY A 77 -18.06 -12.12 6.46
C GLY A 77 -17.13 -11.14 7.14
N ARG A 78 -17.70 -10.01 7.58
CA ARG A 78 -17.04 -9.06 8.48
C ARG A 78 -16.48 -9.83 9.68
N ASN A 79 -15.16 -10.03 9.73
CA ASN A 79 -14.45 -10.36 10.95
C ASN A 79 -13.09 -9.68 10.92
N SER A 80 -12.94 -8.75 11.85
CA SER A 80 -11.73 -8.04 12.22
C SER A 80 -10.68 -9.01 12.73
N ASN A 81 -9.89 -9.57 11.84
CA ASN A 81 -8.55 -10.08 12.10
C ASN A 81 -7.77 -9.90 10.80
N SER A 82 -6.99 -8.82 10.76
CA SER A 82 -6.47 -8.12 9.60
C SER A 82 -5.50 -8.96 8.75
N VAL A 83 -6.05 -9.83 7.90
CA VAL A 83 -5.32 -10.34 6.74
C VAL A 83 -5.18 -9.17 5.75
N PRO A 84 -3.96 -8.81 5.30
CA PRO A 84 -3.78 -7.81 4.26
C PRO A 84 -4.61 -8.23 3.04
N ASP A 85 -5.48 -7.33 2.57
CA ASP A 85 -6.32 -7.59 1.42
C ASP A 85 -5.43 -8.04 0.25
N ILE A 86 -5.71 -9.23 -0.30
CA ILE A 86 -4.97 -9.83 -1.42
C ILE A 86 -4.94 -8.85 -2.62
N GLY A 87 -5.88 -7.91 -2.68
CA GLY A 87 -5.90 -6.78 -3.62
C GLY A 87 -4.64 -5.91 -3.64
N ILE A 88 -3.92 -5.79 -2.51
CA ILE A 88 -2.68 -5.00 -2.38
C ILE A 88 -1.54 -5.57 -3.26
N LEU A 89 -1.60 -6.87 -3.57
CA LEU A 89 -0.48 -7.60 -4.17
C LEU A 89 -0.72 -8.02 -5.63
N SER A 90 -1.93 -7.78 -6.15
CA SER A 90 -2.37 -8.19 -7.50
C SER A 90 -1.52 -7.73 -8.69
N LYS A 91 -0.52 -6.85 -8.48
CA LYS A 91 0.40 -6.35 -9.52
C LYS A 91 1.87 -6.26 -9.13
N VAL A 92 2.27 -6.83 -7.99
CA VAL A 92 3.70 -6.86 -7.64
C VAL A 92 4.36 -7.90 -8.55
N CYS A 93 5.54 -7.59 -9.11
CA CYS A 93 6.37 -8.57 -9.84
C CYS A 93 6.95 -9.58 -8.84
N LEU A 94 6.10 -10.49 -8.37
CA LEU A 94 6.46 -11.54 -7.43
C LEU A 94 7.07 -12.72 -8.17
N GLN A 95 8.22 -13.17 -7.72
CA GLN A 95 8.78 -14.48 -8.07
C GLN A 95 7.99 -15.56 -7.30
N ASN A 96 7.83 -16.73 -7.93
CA ASN A 96 7.30 -17.91 -7.23
C ASN A 96 8.22 -18.28 -6.05
N ASP A 97 7.61 -18.76 -4.98
CA ASP A 97 8.31 -19.37 -3.84
C ASP A 97 9.28 -18.39 -3.13
N GLY A 98 8.73 -17.34 -2.52
CA GLY A 98 9.51 -16.31 -1.81
C GLY A 98 8.74 -15.65 -0.66
N GLN A 99 9.50 -15.06 0.28
CA GLN A 99 8.94 -14.19 1.32
C GLN A 99 9.06 -12.74 0.90
N TYR A 100 7.97 -12.00 1.02
CA TYR A 100 7.90 -10.61 0.60
C TYR A 100 7.40 -9.73 1.74
N ARG A 101 7.81 -8.46 1.68
CA ARG A 101 7.38 -7.43 2.60
C ARG A 101 6.94 -6.21 1.82
N THR A 102 5.67 -5.85 1.98
CA THR A 102 5.12 -4.56 1.55
C THR A 102 5.30 -3.58 2.69
N HIS A 103 5.71 -2.36 2.39
CA HIS A 103 5.67 -1.30 3.37
C HIS A 103 5.30 0.04 2.73
N VAL A 104 4.57 0.83 3.50
CA VAL A 104 4.25 2.22 3.19
C VAL A 104 4.62 3.06 4.40
N LYS A 105 5.43 4.10 4.18
CA LYS A 105 5.84 5.06 5.21
C LYS A 105 5.35 6.43 4.82
N LEU A 106 4.67 7.10 5.75
CA LEU A 106 4.21 8.47 5.61
C LEU A 106 4.94 9.32 6.64
N ALA A 107 5.52 10.43 6.21
CA ALA A 107 6.06 11.42 7.12
C ALA A 107 5.22 12.70 7.03
N PHE A 108 4.84 13.22 8.19
CA PHE A 108 4.14 14.47 8.34
C PHE A 108 4.98 15.44 9.19
N ALA A 109 4.94 16.72 8.84
CA ALA A 109 5.55 17.80 9.59
C ALA A 109 4.47 18.78 10.08
N GLY A 110 4.48 19.09 11.37
CA GLY A 110 3.79 20.22 11.98
C GLY A 110 4.77 21.36 12.30
N GLU A 111 4.29 22.40 12.97
CA GLU A 111 5.15 23.53 13.37
C GLU A 111 6.15 23.16 14.46
N LYS A 112 5.80 22.19 15.32
CA LYS A 112 6.58 21.82 16.52
C LYS A 112 6.80 20.31 16.68
N GLU A 113 6.26 19.51 15.78
CA GLU A 113 6.21 18.05 15.90
C GLU A 113 6.31 17.40 14.51
N GLN A 114 6.98 16.24 14.45
CA GLN A 114 6.98 15.37 13.30
C GLN A 114 6.23 14.08 13.64
N LEU A 115 5.44 13.60 12.68
CA LEU A 115 4.66 12.38 12.81
C LEU A 115 5.06 11.42 11.69
N LYS A 116 5.49 10.20 12.04
CA LYS A 116 5.78 9.14 11.07
C LYS A 116 4.78 8.01 11.26
N VAL A 117 4.13 7.63 10.17
CA VAL A 117 3.20 6.51 10.11
C VAL A 117 3.79 5.43 9.24
N ASN A 118 4.08 4.28 9.82
CA ASN A 118 4.65 3.14 9.11
C ASN A 118 3.68 1.97 9.18
N ARG A 119 3.33 1.43 8.02
CA ARG A 119 2.58 0.17 7.91
C ARG A 119 3.35 -0.81 7.05
N ASN A 120 3.42 -2.06 7.50
CA ASN A 120 4.05 -3.12 6.73
C ASN A 120 3.27 -4.43 6.85
N ALA A 121 3.36 -5.24 5.81
CA ALA A 121 2.73 -6.55 5.76
C ALA A 121 3.73 -7.55 5.18
N LYS A 122 3.78 -8.74 5.78
CA LYS A 122 4.59 -9.86 5.30
C LYS A 122 3.68 -10.90 4.66
N PHE A 123 4.12 -11.44 3.53
CA PHE A 123 3.40 -12.48 2.82
C PHE A 123 4.37 -13.47 2.18
N ILE A 124 3.88 -14.67 1.96
CA ILE A 124 4.61 -15.75 1.29
C ILE A 124 3.92 -15.96 -0.05
N VAL A 125 4.71 -16.02 -1.10
CA VAL A 125 4.26 -16.46 -2.42
C VAL A 125 4.75 -17.88 -2.56
N SER A 126 3.85 -18.84 -2.76
CA SER A 126 4.21 -20.21 -3.05
C SER A 126 3.36 -20.78 -4.18
N ASN A 127 3.98 -21.37 -5.20
CA ASN A 127 3.29 -21.90 -6.38
C ASN A 127 2.26 -20.93 -6.99
N GLY A 128 2.63 -19.66 -7.15
CA GLY A 128 1.75 -18.61 -7.69
C GLY A 128 0.60 -18.19 -6.76
N LYS A 129 0.50 -18.76 -5.55
CA LYS A 129 -0.49 -18.39 -4.54
C LYS A 129 0.14 -17.50 -3.48
N ILE A 130 -0.61 -16.51 -3.02
CA ILE A 130 -0.19 -15.61 -1.95
C ILE A 130 -0.87 -16.06 -0.66
N SER A 131 -0.09 -16.31 0.38
CA SER A 131 -0.58 -16.52 1.74
C SER A 131 -0.07 -15.39 2.65
N PRO A 132 -0.94 -14.81 3.49
CA PRO A 132 -0.46 -13.90 4.54
C PRO A 132 0.51 -14.67 5.43
N ALA A 133 1.69 -14.12 5.67
CA ALA A 133 2.47 -14.56 6.81
C ALA A 133 1.70 -14.06 8.05
N ILE A 134 1.58 -14.89 9.08
CA ILE A 134 0.74 -14.71 10.28
C ILE A 134 0.95 -13.37 11.03
N GLU A 135 1.92 -12.55 10.62
CA GLU A 135 2.24 -11.23 11.16
C GLU A 135 1.78 -10.10 10.23
N ALA A 136 0.50 -9.71 10.32
CA ALA A 136 0.10 -8.37 9.94
C ALA A 136 0.69 -7.40 10.99
N VAL A 137 1.70 -6.62 10.62
CA VAL A 137 2.42 -5.77 11.57
C VAL A 137 1.56 -4.54 11.88
N PRO A 138 1.36 -4.21 13.18
CA PRO A 138 0.53 -3.10 13.60
C PRO A 138 1.03 -1.77 13.05
N LEU A 139 0.09 -0.84 12.85
CA LEU A 139 0.36 0.56 12.58
C LEU A 139 1.38 1.08 13.60
N SER A 140 2.55 1.51 13.13
CA SER A 140 3.56 2.11 14.00
C SER A 140 3.52 3.61 13.80
N VAL A 141 3.17 4.34 14.86
CA VAL A 141 3.09 5.80 14.87
C VAL A 141 4.20 6.34 15.77
N PHE A 142 5.06 7.19 15.22
CA PHE A 142 6.16 7.81 15.94
C PHE A 142 5.95 9.32 15.98
N PHE A 143 6.13 9.91 17.16
CA PHE A 143 6.16 11.35 17.39
C PHE A 143 7.61 11.75 17.69
N GLU A 144 8.12 12.73 16.95
CA GLU A 144 9.46 13.32 17.13
C GLU A 144 9.35 14.83 17.35
#